data_AF-B8HHN9-F1
#
_entry.id   AF-B8HHN9-F1
#
_cell.length_a   1.000
_cell.length_b   1.000
_cell.length_c   1.000
_cell.angle_alpha   90.00
_cell.angle_beta   90.00
_cell.angle_gamma   90.00
#
_symmetry.space_group_name_H-M   'P 1'
#
loop_
_entity.id
_entity.type
_entity.pdbx_description
1 polymer ?
#
loop_
_entity_poly.entity_id
_entity_poly.type
_entity_poly.pdbx_seq_one_letter_code
_entity_poly.pdbx_strand_id
1 'polypeptide(L)'
;MSITFSTPIGEIEGFAFTCGHDNGVTEHRIGSYDDARALLQTERDAHGHTGGLAICGDEYCAYGPMFIRAIEADPSPEVNVSNTNAMHLLGLLGFPSQADEDGSLSGSTTAEDFLGRVLLAQAVNPSDAGVPVTETVGEGGAVLIAMGRRVGYSDDRLAALRELADFAVDRGRDVQWC
;
A
#
# COMPACT_ATOMS: atom_id res chain seq x y z
N MET A 1 -4.36 -10.87 2.53
CA MET A 1 -3.58 -9.92 3.34
C MET A 1 -2.48 -9.33 2.48
N SER A 2 -2.15 -8.07 2.72
CA SER A 2 -1.13 -7.30 2.01
C SER A 2 -0.17 -6.66 3.00
N ILE A 3 1.02 -6.31 2.53
CA ILE A 3 1.99 -5.46 3.22
C ILE A 3 2.18 -4.20 2.37
N THR A 4 2.22 -3.05 3.03
CA THR A 4 2.55 -1.76 2.42
C THR A 4 3.92 -1.31 2.87
N PHE A 5 4.82 -1.07 1.92
CA PHE A 5 6.06 -0.33 2.18
C PHE A 5 5.78 1.16 2.07
N SER A 6 6.17 1.93 3.08
CA SER A 6 5.98 3.38 3.13
C SER A 6 6.97 4.02 4.10
N THR A 7 6.92 5.34 4.26
CA THR A 7 7.54 6.00 5.42
C THR A 7 6.51 6.11 6.56
N PRO A 8 6.92 6.29 7.83
CA PRO A 8 5.99 6.63 8.91
C PRO A 8 5.15 7.87 8.56
N ILE A 9 3.88 7.89 8.94
CA ILE A 9 2.96 9.01 8.67
C ILE A 9 3.60 10.33 9.07
N GLY A 10 3.59 11.30 8.15
CA GLY A 10 4.15 12.63 8.32
C GLY A 10 3.21 13.58 9.07
N GLU A 11 3.49 14.87 8.98
CA GLU A 11 2.62 15.90 9.55
C GLU A 11 1.24 15.88 8.87
N ILE A 12 0.19 15.79 9.69
CA ILE A 12 -1.20 15.80 9.22
C ILE A 12 -1.69 17.25 9.20
N GLU A 13 -2.03 17.76 8.01
CA GLU A 13 -2.58 19.11 7.82
C GLU A 13 -4.11 19.16 7.98
N GLY A 14 -4.75 17.99 7.99
CA GLY A 14 -6.17 17.86 8.24
C GLY A 14 -6.73 16.52 7.82
N PHE A 15 -8.05 16.45 7.76
CA PHE A 15 -8.80 15.24 7.45
C PHE A 15 -9.80 15.50 6.34
N ALA A 16 -10.01 14.49 5.50
CA ALA A 16 -10.98 14.51 4.42
C ALA A 16 -11.83 13.24 4.46
N PHE A 17 -12.96 13.23 3.76
CA PHE A 17 -13.70 11.99 3.53
C PHE A 17 -13.21 11.34 2.24
N THR A 18 -13.15 10.01 2.24
CA THR A 18 -12.78 9.21 1.08
C THR A 18 -13.72 8.04 0.86
N CYS A 19 -13.94 7.67 -0.42
CA CYS A 19 -14.58 6.41 -0.78
C CYS A 19 -13.59 5.25 -0.99
N GLY A 20 -12.28 5.50 -0.78
CA GLY A 20 -11.21 4.51 -0.96
C GLY A 20 -10.63 4.42 -2.38
N HIS A 21 -11.22 5.11 -3.35
CA HIS A 21 -10.65 5.24 -4.71
C HIS A 21 -9.66 6.40 -4.78
N ASP A 22 -8.71 6.34 -5.72
CA ASP A 22 -7.65 7.35 -5.90
C ASP A 22 -8.20 8.76 -6.11
N ASN A 23 -9.28 8.88 -6.89
CA ASN A 23 -9.98 10.17 -7.15
C ASN A 23 -11.16 10.40 -6.18
N GLY A 24 -11.24 9.62 -5.11
CA GLY A 24 -12.38 9.55 -4.21
C GLY A 24 -12.24 10.35 -2.94
N VAL A 25 -11.38 11.37 -2.90
CA VAL A 25 -11.08 12.17 -1.70
C VAL A 25 -11.67 13.56 -1.82
N THR A 26 -12.43 14.00 -0.81
CA THR A 26 -13.01 15.35 -0.79
C THR A 26 -11.94 16.43 -0.70
N GLU A 27 -12.19 17.58 -1.35
CA GLU A 27 -11.34 18.78 -1.21
C GLU A 27 -11.40 19.40 0.19
N HIS A 28 -12.46 19.13 0.96
CA HIS A 28 -12.63 19.68 2.30
C HIS A 28 -11.51 19.21 3.24
N ARG A 29 -11.01 20.15 4.05
CA ARG A 29 -10.00 19.91 5.09
C ARG A 29 -10.61 20.22 6.46
N ILE A 30 -10.87 19.16 7.21
CA ILE A 30 -11.37 19.23 8.58
C ILE A 30 -10.16 19.27 9.50
N GLY A 31 -10.12 20.24 10.42
CA GLY A 31 -8.92 20.52 11.22
C GLY A 31 -8.56 19.41 12.23
N SER A 32 -9.50 18.54 12.59
CA SER A 32 -9.26 17.46 13.54
C SER A 32 -10.00 16.18 13.19
N TYR A 33 -9.47 15.04 13.65
CA TYR A 33 -10.10 13.74 13.47
C TYR A 33 -11.44 13.66 14.22
N ASP A 34 -11.54 14.26 15.40
CA ASP A 34 -12.76 14.27 16.20
C ASP A 34 -13.89 15.04 15.53
N ASP A 35 -13.59 16.18 14.90
CA ASP A 35 -14.58 16.93 14.12
C ASP A 35 -15.02 16.13 12.89
N ALA A 36 -14.09 15.48 12.19
CA ALA A 36 -14.41 14.62 11.05
C ALA A 36 -15.29 13.43 11.46
N ARG A 37 -15.01 12.83 12.62
CA ARG A 37 -15.82 11.77 13.22
C ARG A 37 -17.20 12.26 13.63
N ALA A 38 -17.31 13.44 14.23
CA ALA A 38 -18.59 14.03 14.62
C ALA A 38 -19.48 14.32 13.40
N LEU A 39 -18.89 14.81 12.32
CA LEU A 39 -19.60 15.02 11.04
C LEU A 39 -20.10 13.69 10.45
N LEU A 40 -19.23 12.67 10.38
CA LEU A 40 -19.60 11.34 9.88
C LEU A 40 -20.70 10.68 10.73
N GLN A 41 -20.64 10.87 12.05
CA GLN A 41 -21.68 10.42 12.98
C GLN A 41 -23.00 11.15 12.75
N THR A 42 -22.97 12.45 12.52
CA THR A 42 -24.18 13.25 12.23
C THR A 42 -24.88 12.75 10.96
N GLU A 43 -24.12 12.47 9.89
CA GLU A 43 -24.65 11.88 8.65
C GLU A 43 -25.29 10.51 8.92
N ARG A 44 -24.61 9.67 9.71
CA ARG A 44 -25.13 8.35 10.11
C ARG A 44 -26.41 8.45 10.92
N ASP A 45 -26.51 9.39 11.84
CA ASP A 45 -27.69 9.56 12.68
C ASP A 45 -28.87 10.10 11.87
N ALA A 46 -28.61 10.94 10.86
CA ALA A 46 -29.65 11.49 9.98
C ALA A 46 -30.16 10.48 8.93
N HIS A 47 -29.27 9.65 8.37
CA HIS A 47 -29.57 8.82 7.19
C HIS A 47 -29.51 7.31 7.44
N GLY A 48 -29.02 6.87 8.61
CA GLY A 48 -28.80 5.45 8.93
C GLY A 48 -27.53 4.85 8.32
N HIS A 49 -26.77 5.62 7.55
CA HIS A 49 -25.48 5.25 6.96
C HIS A 49 -24.58 6.49 6.87
N THR A 50 -23.27 6.31 6.68
CA THR A 50 -22.29 7.40 6.65
C THR A 50 -22.30 8.18 5.32
N GLY A 51 -23.46 8.34 4.68
CA GLY A 51 -23.57 8.94 3.34
C GLY A 51 -22.89 8.11 2.25
N GLY A 52 -22.67 8.72 1.09
CA GLY A 52 -21.87 8.19 0.00
C GLY A 52 -21.20 9.31 -0.79
N LEU A 53 -20.07 9.02 -1.41
CA LEU A 53 -19.22 9.97 -2.12
C LEU A 53 -19.29 9.70 -3.62
N ALA A 54 -20.12 10.45 -4.34
CA ALA A 54 -20.17 10.39 -5.80
C ALA A 54 -19.00 11.11 -6.51
N ILE A 55 -17.97 11.53 -5.76
CA ILE A 55 -16.88 12.37 -6.27
C ILE A 55 -15.87 11.61 -7.14
N CYS A 56 -15.76 10.29 -6.98
CA CYS A 56 -14.84 9.48 -7.79
C CYS A 56 -15.40 9.10 -9.17
N GLY A 57 -16.65 9.46 -9.48
CA GLY A 57 -17.33 9.10 -10.72
C GLY A 57 -17.86 7.66 -10.80
N ASP A 58 -17.74 6.88 -9.72
CA ASP A 58 -18.33 5.56 -9.60
C ASP A 58 -19.73 5.66 -8.96
N GLU A 59 -20.75 5.15 -9.65
CA GLU A 59 -22.14 5.17 -9.19
C GLU A 59 -22.36 4.39 -7.89
N TYR A 60 -21.54 3.36 -7.62
CA TYR A 60 -21.63 2.58 -6.40
C TYR A 60 -21.13 3.38 -5.18
N CYS A 61 -20.20 4.30 -5.38
CA CYS A 61 -19.67 5.12 -4.28
C CYS A 61 -20.68 6.12 -3.74
N ALA A 62 -21.72 6.48 -4.52
CA ALA A 62 -22.84 7.28 -4.03
C ALA A 62 -23.64 6.58 -2.90
N TYR A 63 -23.48 5.27 -2.76
CA TYR A 63 -24.15 4.44 -1.74
C TYR A 63 -23.17 3.68 -0.85
N GLY A 64 -21.87 3.84 -1.09
CA GLY A 64 -20.80 3.16 -0.37
C GLY A 64 -20.41 3.91 0.92
N PRO A 65 -19.82 3.20 1.90
CA PRO A 65 -19.38 3.83 3.15
C PRO A 65 -18.30 4.89 2.88
N MET A 66 -18.45 6.06 3.50
CA MET A 66 -17.37 7.05 3.60
C MET A 66 -16.40 6.69 4.72
N PHE A 67 -15.11 6.95 4.51
CA PHE A 67 -14.04 6.81 5.49
C PHE A 67 -13.36 8.15 5.74
N ILE A 68 -12.78 8.32 6.92
CA ILE A 68 -11.93 9.48 7.22
C ILE A 68 -10.52 9.15 6.76
N ARG A 69 -9.93 10.04 5.95
CA ARG A 69 -8.53 9.98 5.51
C ARG A 69 -7.76 11.15 6.08
N ALA A 70 -6.61 10.87 6.70
CA ALA A 70 -5.65 11.89 7.06
C ALA A 70 -4.98 12.44 5.79
N ILE A 71 -4.78 13.76 5.75
CA ILE A 71 -4.07 14.43 4.67
C ILE A 71 -2.71 14.85 5.23
N GLU A 72 -1.67 14.21 4.70
CA GLU A 72 -0.30 14.54 5.04
C GLU A 72 0.19 15.74 4.22
N ALA A 73 1.02 16.59 4.83
CA ALA A 73 1.69 17.69 4.16
C ALA A 73 2.62 17.20 3.04
N ASP A 74 3.23 16.03 3.26
CA ASP A 74 4.26 15.45 2.42
C ASP A 74 4.11 13.91 2.39
N PRO A 75 3.09 13.39 1.67
CA PRO A 75 2.79 11.97 1.63
C PRO A 75 3.90 11.20 0.89
N SER A 76 4.31 10.06 1.43
CA SER A 76 5.26 9.18 0.75
C SER A 76 4.60 8.35 -0.34
N PRO A 77 5.34 7.96 -1.40
CA PRO A 77 4.95 6.84 -2.24
C PRO A 77 4.66 5.59 -1.41
N GLU A 78 3.71 4.76 -1.85
CA GLU A 78 3.39 3.50 -1.20
C GLU A 78 3.56 2.34 -2.16
N VAL A 79 4.14 1.25 -1.69
CA VAL A 79 4.22 0.00 -2.44
C VAL A 79 3.43 -1.07 -1.70
N ASN A 80 2.17 -1.25 -2.10
CA ASN A 80 1.32 -2.32 -1.57
C ASN A 80 1.46 -3.60 -2.39
N VAL A 81 1.70 -4.73 -1.70
CA VAL A 81 1.84 -6.05 -2.31
C VAL A 81 1.19 -7.12 -1.43
N SER A 82 0.86 -8.29 -1.99
CA SER A 82 0.40 -9.42 -1.17
C SER A 82 1.50 -9.90 -0.21
N ASN A 83 1.13 -10.52 0.93
CA ASN A 83 2.13 -11.03 1.88
C ASN A 83 3.16 -11.97 1.20
N THR A 84 2.72 -12.87 0.32
CA THR A 84 3.62 -13.77 -0.42
C THR A 84 4.63 -13.01 -1.27
N ASN A 85 4.20 -11.91 -1.91
CA ASN A 85 5.10 -11.07 -2.69
C ASN A 85 5.97 -10.17 -1.81
N ALA A 86 5.48 -9.74 -0.64
CA ALA A 86 6.29 -9.04 0.35
C ALA A 86 7.43 -9.93 0.85
N MET A 87 7.16 -11.20 1.19
CA MET A 87 8.20 -12.17 1.59
C MET A 87 9.26 -12.33 0.49
N HIS A 88 8.82 -12.45 -0.77
CA HIS A 88 9.74 -12.50 -1.92
C HIS A 88 10.61 -11.24 -2.01
N LEU A 89 10.02 -10.05 -1.93
CA LEU A 89 10.75 -8.78 -2.00
C LEU A 89 11.69 -8.60 -0.80
N LEU A 90 11.27 -8.91 0.43
CA LEU A 90 12.11 -8.86 1.63
C LEU A 90 13.30 -9.81 1.50
N GLY A 91 13.09 -11.00 0.93
CA GLY A 91 14.17 -11.95 0.62
C GLY A 91 15.19 -11.38 -0.38
N LEU A 92 14.72 -10.69 -1.44
CA LEU A 92 15.60 -10.00 -2.39
C LEU A 92 16.40 -8.86 -1.73
N LEU A 93 15.79 -8.13 -0.79
CA LEU A 93 16.42 -7.04 -0.05
C LEU A 93 17.33 -7.53 1.10
N GLY A 94 17.35 -8.84 1.37
CA GLY A 94 18.12 -9.43 2.47
C GLY A 94 17.58 -9.08 3.86
N PHE A 95 16.28 -8.80 3.98
CA PHE A 95 15.58 -8.68 5.24
C PHE A 95 14.97 -10.03 5.67
N PRO A 96 14.59 -10.20 6.94
CA PRO A 96 13.78 -11.33 7.36
C PRO A 96 12.53 -11.46 6.48
N SER A 97 12.42 -12.57 5.75
CA SER A 97 11.36 -12.81 4.77
C SER A 97 10.30 -13.79 5.26
N GLN A 98 10.40 -14.22 6.51
CA GLN A 98 9.43 -15.05 7.19
C GLN A 98 8.76 -14.20 8.27
N ALA A 99 7.50 -14.51 8.54
CA ALA A 99 6.84 -13.93 9.69
C ALA A 99 7.62 -14.26 10.97
N ASP A 100 7.68 -13.32 11.91
CA ASP A 100 8.27 -13.55 13.23
C ASP A 100 7.50 -14.62 14.03
N GLU A 101 7.95 -14.90 15.26
CA GLU A 101 7.29 -15.89 16.14
C GLU A 101 5.81 -15.57 16.40
N ASP A 102 5.43 -14.29 16.28
CA ASP A 102 4.07 -13.79 16.44
C ASP A 102 3.26 -13.80 15.13
N GLY A 103 3.85 -14.22 14.01
CA GLY A 103 3.21 -14.30 12.71
C GLY A 103 3.13 -12.96 11.96
N SER A 104 3.84 -11.92 12.43
CA SER A 104 3.88 -10.60 11.81
C SER A 104 4.97 -10.51 10.74
N LEU A 105 4.61 -9.96 9.57
CA LEU A 105 5.54 -9.63 8.49
C LEU A 105 5.70 -8.11 8.42
N SER A 106 6.17 -7.51 9.51
CA SER A 106 6.37 -6.07 9.63
C SER A 106 7.79 -5.72 10.08
N GLY A 107 8.19 -4.48 9.86
CA GLY A 107 9.52 -3.99 10.26
C GLY A 107 9.83 -2.60 9.73
N SER A 108 11.02 -2.11 10.05
CA SER A 108 11.53 -0.84 9.56
C SER A 108 13.06 -0.86 9.44
N THR A 109 13.59 0.08 8.67
CA THR A 109 15.03 0.37 8.59
C THR A 109 15.25 1.83 8.18
N THR A 110 16.48 2.31 8.33
CA THR A 110 16.90 3.63 7.84
C THR A 110 16.79 3.72 6.32
N ALA A 111 16.52 4.92 5.80
CA ALA A 111 16.39 5.16 4.36
C ALA A 111 17.63 4.70 3.57
N GLU A 112 18.83 4.98 4.08
CA GLU A 112 20.09 4.69 3.39
C GLU A 112 20.37 3.19 3.31
N ASP A 113 20.12 2.44 4.39
CA ASP A 113 20.22 0.97 4.38
C ASP A 113 19.18 0.37 3.41
N PHE A 114 17.95 0.87 3.43
CA PHE A 114 16.91 0.42 2.50
C PHE A 114 17.30 0.69 1.04
N LEU A 115 17.73 1.91 0.72
CA LEU A 115 18.18 2.30 -0.62
C LEU A 115 19.37 1.44 -1.06
N GLY A 116 20.36 1.26 -0.21
CA GLY A 116 21.53 0.42 -0.49
C GLY A 116 21.13 -1.02 -0.86
N ARG A 117 20.17 -1.59 -0.13
CA ARG A 117 19.64 -2.93 -0.40
C ARG A 117 18.83 -3.01 -1.69
N VAL A 118 18.01 -2.00 -1.99
CA VAL A 118 17.27 -1.93 -3.26
C VAL A 118 18.24 -1.87 -4.45
N LEU A 119 19.27 -1.03 -4.37
CA LEU A 119 20.29 -0.90 -5.43
C LEU A 119 21.09 -2.20 -5.60
N LEU A 120 21.48 -2.84 -4.50
CA LEU A 120 22.15 -4.13 -4.54
C LEU A 120 21.25 -5.20 -5.18
N ALA A 121 19.98 -5.28 -4.75
CA ALA A 121 19.01 -6.21 -5.33
C ALA A 121 18.88 -5.97 -6.85
N GLN A 122 18.69 -4.74 -7.30
CA GLN A 122 18.64 -4.40 -8.73
C GLN A 122 19.90 -4.79 -9.50
N ALA A 123 21.09 -4.69 -8.88
CA ALA A 123 22.35 -5.02 -9.52
C ALA A 123 22.60 -6.53 -9.64
N VAL A 124 22.09 -7.33 -8.69
CA VAL A 124 22.36 -8.78 -8.62
C VAL A 124 21.21 -9.65 -9.11
N ASN A 125 20.00 -9.10 -9.27
CA ASN A 125 18.83 -9.92 -9.60
C ASN A 125 18.92 -10.42 -11.06
N PRO A 126 18.94 -11.74 -11.31
CA PRO A 126 18.72 -12.25 -12.66
C PRO A 126 17.29 -11.92 -13.10
N SER A 127 17.07 -11.86 -14.42
CA SER A 127 15.75 -11.58 -15.01
C SER A 127 14.63 -12.37 -14.32
N ASP A 128 13.63 -11.68 -13.76
CA ASP A 128 12.53 -12.31 -13.04
C ASP A 128 11.64 -13.12 -13.99
N ALA A 129 11.75 -14.46 -13.91
CA ALA A 129 10.94 -15.39 -14.69
C ALA A 129 9.46 -15.40 -14.29
N GLY A 130 9.10 -14.75 -13.17
CA GLY A 130 7.75 -14.78 -12.62
C GLY A 130 7.37 -16.10 -11.97
N VAL A 131 6.12 -16.19 -11.54
CA VAL A 131 5.43 -17.38 -11.04
C VAL A 131 4.10 -17.47 -11.77
N PRO A 132 3.77 -18.57 -12.46
CA PRO A 132 2.52 -18.69 -13.20
C PRO A 132 1.30 -18.34 -12.35
N VAL A 133 0.32 -17.64 -12.94
CA VAL A 133 -0.98 -17.34 -12.30
C VAL A 133 -2.00 -18.45 -12.52
N THR A 134 -1.73 -19.33 -13.48
CA THR A 134 -2.53 -20.52 -13.77
C THR A 134 -1.62 -21.68 -14.14
N GLU A 135 -2.08 -22.88 -13.86
CA GLU A 135 -1.45 -24.13 -14.32
C GLU A 135 -2.51 -24.99 -15.02
N THR A 136 -2.19 -25.52 -16.19
CA THR A 136 -3.10 -26.44 -16.90
C THR A 136 -3.02 -27.82 -16.25
N VAL A 137 -4.17 -28.39 -15.91
CA VAL A 137 -4.28 -29.71 -15.30
C VAL A 137 -5.20 -30.58 -16.15
N GLY A 138 -4.62 -31.58 -16.84
CA GLY A 138 -5.36 -32.47 -17.74
C GLY A 138 -5.88 -31.77 -19.01
N GLU A 139 -6.70 -32.49 -19.78
CA GLU A 139 -7.30 -31.95 -20.99
C GLU A 139 -8.45 -30.99 -20.63
N GLY A 140 -8.21 -29.69 -20.82
CA GLY A 140 -9.20 -28.63 -20.61
C GLY A 140 -9.35 -28.10 -19.17
N GLY A 141 -8.54 -28.58 -18.21
CA GLY A 141 -8.55 -28.08 -16.84
C GLY A 141 -7.50 -26.99 -16.58
N ALA A 142 -7.81 -26.05 -15.69
CA ALA A 142 -6.87 -25.06 -15.19
C ALA A 142 -7.04 -24.88 -13.68
N VAL A 143 -5.93 -24.74 -12.96
CA VAL A 143 -5.89 -24.35 -11.55
C VAL A 143 -5.37 -22.91 -11.47
N LEU A 144 -6.09 -22.07 -10.73
CA LEU A 144 -5.60 -20.73 -10.40
C LEU A 144 -4.52 -20.85 -9.33
N ILE A 145 -3.35 -20.28 -9.60
CA ILE A 145 -2.28 -20.16 -8.60
C ILE A 145 -2.48 -18.82 -7.90
N ALA A 146 -2.84 -18.90 -6.62
CA ALA A 146 -2.95 -17.71 -5.78
C ALA A 146 -1.58 -17.01 -5.69
N MET A 147 -1.59 -15.69 -5.91
CA MET A 147 -0.40 -14.83 -5.80
C MET A 147 0.72 -15.13 -6.81
N GLY A 148 0.37 -15.57 -8.02
CA GLY A 148 1.33 -15.61 -9.14
C GLY A 148 1.92 -14.23 -9.45
N ARG A 149 3.10 -14.23 -10.08
CA ARG A 149 3.86 -13.04 -10.46
C ARG A 149 4.13 -13.07 -11.96
N ARG A 150 3.84 -11.98 -12.67
CA ARG A 150 4.25 -11.89 -14.08
C ARG A 150 5.77 -11.79 -14.21
N VAL A 151 6.29 -12.14 -15.39
CA VAL A 151 7.67 -11.85 -15.77
C VAL A 151 7.96 -10.36 -15.56
N GLY A 152 9.13 -10.05 -14.99
CA GLY A 152 9.57 -8.68 -14.67
C GLY A 152 8.86 -8.04 -13.46
N TYR A 153 8.02 -8.76 -12.72
CA TYR A 153 7.33 -8.21 -11.54
C TYR A 153 8.32 -7.65 -10.51
N SER A 154 9.40 -8.38 -10.23
CA SER A 154 10.40 -7.97 -9.25
C SER A 154 11.11 -6.68 -9.67
N ASP A 155 11.40 -6.52 -10.97
CA ASP A 155 12.06 -5.33 -11.49
C ASP A 155 11.16 -4.09 -11.31
N ASP A 156 9.89 -4.22 -11.66
CA ASP A 156 8.92 -3.12 -11.50
C ASP A 156 8.73 -2.76 -10.02
N ARG A 157 8.70 -3.75 -9.13
CA ARG A 157 8.56 -3.49 -7.70
C ARG A 157 9.82 -2.92 -7.08
N LEU A 158 11.01 -3.37 -7.48
CA LEU A 158 12.27 -2.77 -7.04
C LEU A 158 12.41 -1.33 -7.55
N ALA A 159 11.91 -1.01 -8.74
CA ALA A 159 11.85 0.37 -9.23
C ALA A 159 10.95 1.25 -8.34
N ALA A 160 9.75 0.78 -7.99
CA ALA A 160 8.84 1.50 -7.09
C ALA A 160 9.42 1.64 -5.67
N LEU A 161 10.07 0.59 -5.15
CA LEU A 161 10.75 0.64 -3.84
C LEU A 161 11.94 1.59 -3.85
N ARG A 162 12.62 1.74 -5.00
CA ARG A 162 13.68 2.74 -5.16
C ARG A 162 13.11 4.15 -5.12
N GLU A 163 11.98 4.42 -5.77
CA GLU A 163 11.32 5.73 -5.70
C GLU A 163 10.94 6.08 -4.25
N LEU A 164 10.37 5.13 -3.50
CA LEU A 164 10.14 5.28 -2.07
C LEU A 164 11.44 5.55 -1.29
N ALA A 165 12.50 4.80 -1.57
CA ALA A 165 13.78 4.96 -0.89
C ALA A 165 14.44 6.31 -1.17
N ASP A 166 14.45 6.76 -2.42
CA ASP A 166 14.96 8.08 -2.81
C ASP A 166 14.16 9.20 -2.11
N PHE A 167 12.82 9.09 -2.09
CA PHE A 167 11.96 10.01 -1.33
C PHE A 167 12.33 10.03 0.16
N ALA A 168 12.52 8.86 0.76
CA ALA A 168 12.83 8.69 2.18
C ALA A 168 14.19 9.30 2.53
N VAL A 169 15.22 9.09 1.70
CA VAL A 169 16.56 9.69 1.88
C VAL A 169 16.47 11.21 1.79
N ASP A 170 15.80 11.76 0.78
CA ASP A 170 15.68 13.21 0.57
C ASP A 170 15.05 13.94 1.77
N ARG A 171 14.23 13.23 2.55
CA ARG A 171 13.50 13.76 3.71
C ARG A 171 14.05 13.31 5.05
N GLY A 172 15.07 12.45 5.06
CA GLY A 172 15.60 11.84 6.28
C GLY A 172 14.53 11.07 7.07
N ARG A 173 13.65 10.34 6.37
CA ARG A 173 12.59 9.51 6.96
C ARG A 173 12.94 8.04 6.83
N ASP A 174 12.68 7.25 7.86
CA ASP A 174 12.86 5.79 7.79
C ASP A 174 11.83 5.15 6.84
N VAL A 175 12.12 3.92 6.39
CA VAL A 175 11.19 3.07 5.63
C VAL A 175 10.64 2.00 6.56
N GLN A 176 9.33 1.77 6.50
CA GLN A 176 8.62 0.73 7.23
C GLN A 176 7.79 -0.15 6.29
N TRP A 177 7.45 -1.35 6.75
CA TRP A 177 6.51 -2.24 6.10
C TRP A 177 5.60 -2.90 7.14
N CYS A 178 4.29 -2.93 6.87
CA CYS A 178 3.28 -3.57 7.70
C CYS A 178 2.00 -3.87 6.92
#